data_AF-A0A522YG32-F1
#
_entry.id   AF-A0A522YG32-F1
#
_cell.length_a   1.000
_cell.length_b   1.000
_cell.length_c   1.000
_cell.angle_alpha   90.00
_cell.angle_beta   90.00
_cell.angle_gamma   90.00
#
_symmetry.space_group_name_H-M   'P 1'
#
loop_
_entity.id
_entity.type
_entity.pdbx_description
1 polymer ?
#
loop_
_entity_poly.entity_id
_entity_poly.type
_entity_poly.pdbx_seq_one_letter_code
_entity_poly.pdbx_strand_id
1 'polypeptide(L)'
;MTPEDIQRELDRLWGKVTAGTPSPMPSAPPAPPDPAQYSLHDAPSITREATMETLSLVKRQHRAEVLRLAQLLELKERSLAETSERLRLTLGELERLRRRTEGSDAVAMQQAVSFAAEMEAADKARQALEARMADEEARLRAAAEEARRRAASEEARWHALESDWNTREQEYLLRLRELETRAEKTREEASACQGAEQRALAELSEAKKAVEASLSGLLQERREREEADSGRERALQRVKDVEERMNQLQNLWTEERKQWQELWERERSGWEAKKQEMAAWEERVHKDKEAFHQKFGELEERETKHAESMTEILRRSSDAGERIGDFMREAAGKVAELARLSPPPAAAPAPARRFDWRWAAAGVLVLALGAASVPAWRWMHRLEFTLLASSGLAAQRPTSIAFDGDALWVAEWEGRLEALDPEDPAQALKPPFVVAQKDAYHPAGLSVWAGKIYTLDTAQGRILRHPQENPSKVEAAWPTPGPAPVSLAHDGRNLWSYDAATKVLYRHLGEGSEAQTEQFKVDADVVLTALRWHKDELWGWDAKGKRVLVMRLEGRGFEIAQSAPLPAMPGGAQSLLLTYRALPEKDKQKAGVQQLQLWALTTDPAGEPLLKKFAVRR
;
A
#
# COMPACT_ATOMS: atom_id res chain seq x y z
N MET A 1 -27.13 19.22 -5.01
CA MET A 1 -28.48 19.62 -4.58
C MET A 1 -28.76 18.87 -3.31
N THR A 2 -28.99 19.61 -2.23
CA THR A 2 -29.40 19.06 -0.94
C THR A 2 -30.88 18.68 -0.99
N PRO A 3 -31.38 17.81 -0.10
CA PRO A 3 -32.81 17.48 -0.01
C PRO A 3 -33.69 18.73 0.11
N GLU A 4 -33.16 19.78 0.75
CA GLU A 4 -33.83 21.07 0.93
C GLU A 4 -34.01 21.84 -0.39
N ASP A 5 -33.07 21.70 -1.33
CA ASP A 5 -33.16 22.34 -2.65
C ASP A 5 -34.27 21.71 -3.50
N ILE A 6 -34.48 20.40 -3.37
CA ILE A 6 -35.54 19.66 -4.07
C ILE A 6 -36.92 20.04 -3.49
N GLN A 7 -37.02 20.15 -2.17
CA GLN A 7 -38.25 20.59 -1.50
C GLN A 7 -38.64 22.01 -1.94
N ARG A 8 -37.67 22.94 -2.02
CA ARG A 8 -37.90 24.32 -2.49
C ARG A 8 -38.32 24.39 -3.96
N GLU A 9 -37.77 23.54 -4.83
CA GLU A 9 -38.25 23.48 -6.22
C GLU A 9 -39.66 22.90 -6.33
N LEU A 10 -39.99 21.87 -5.54
CA LEU A 10 -41.34 21.31 -5.48
C LEU A 10 -42.38 22.33 -5.01
N ASP A 11 -42.08 23.08 -3.94
CA ASP A 11 -42.97 24.13 -3.44
C ASP A 11 -43.13 25.27 -4.45
N ARG A 12 -42.05 25.62 -5.17
CA ARG A 12 -42.09 26.62 -6.24
C ARG A 12 -42.95 26.16 -7.43
N LEU A 13 -42.92 24.87 -7.76
CA LEU A 13 -43.75 24.30 -8.82
C LEU A 13 -45.23 24.21 -8.38
N TRP A 14 -45.50 23.83 -7.14
CA TRP A 14 -46.85 23.80 -6.59
C TRP A 14 -47.49 25.19 -6.49
N GLY A 15 -46.71 26.22 -6.15
CA GLY A 15 -47.16 27.61 -6.17
C GLY A 15 -47.58 28.10 -7.58
N LYS A 16 -46.92 27.61 -8.63
CA LYS A 16 -47.29 27.96 -10.02
C LYS A 16 -48.58 27.28 -10.49
N VAL A 17 -48.88 26.08 -9.99
CA VAL A 17 -50.09 25.33 -10.37
C VAL A 17 -51.32 25.85 -9.63
N THR A 18 -51.16 26.32 -8.40
CA THR A 18 -52.28 26.79 -7.55
C THR A 18 -52.61 28.27 -7.73
N ALA A 19 -51.67 29.11 -8.19
CA ALA A 19 -51.91 30.52 -8.46
C ALA A 19 -52.57 30.82 -9.82
N GLY A 20 -52.85 29.80 -10.64
CA GLY A 20 -53.61 29.95 -11.86
C GLY A 20 -55.09 30.15 -11.56
N THR A 21 -55.53 31.40 -11.48
CA THR A 21 -56.96 31.78 -11.47
C THR A 21 -57.74 31.04 -12.55
N PRO A 22 -58.86 30.38 -12.23
CA PRO A 22 -59.64 29.63 -13.21
C PRO A 22 -60.18 30.60 -14.27
N SER A 23 -59.79 30.36 -15.52
CA SER A 23 -60.36 31.05 -16.68
C SER A 23 -61.87 30.79 -16.70
N PRO A 24 -62.73 31.82 -16.79
CA PRO A 24 -64.17 31.65 -16.77
C PRO A 24 -64.62 30.83 -17.98
N MET A 25 -65.38 29.76 -17.73
CA MET A 25 -65.95 28.90 -18.77
C MET A 25 -66.83 29.73 -19.73
N PRO A 26 -66.83 29.41 -21.04
CA PRO A 26 -67.75 30.02 -21.99
C PRO A 26 -69.20 29.72 -21.61
N SER A 27 -70.01 30.77 -21.67
CA SER A 27 -71.45 30.82 -21.39
C SER A 27 -72.24 29.78 -22.19
N ALA A 28 -73.19 29.13 -21.51
CA ALA A 28 -74.16 28.21 -22.08
C ALA A 28 -74.98 28.85 -23.23
N PRO A 29 -75.35 28.07 -24.27
CA PRO A 29 -76.24 28.53 -25.33
C PRO A 29 -77.67 28.79 -24.79
N PRO A 30 -78.42 29.75 -25.38
CA PRO A 30 -79.74 30.13 -24.92
C PRO A 30 -80.78 29.03 -25.12
N ALA A 31 -81.71 28.92 -24.16
CA ALA A 31 -82.85 28.03 -24.17
C ALA A 31 -83.82 28.34 -25.33
N PRO A 32 -84.50 27.33 -25.91
CA PRO A 32 -85.54 27.54 -26.90
C PRO A 32 -86.79 28.20 -26.25
N PRO A 33 -87.49 29.09 -26.97
CA PRO A 33 -88.68 29.76 -26.46
C PRO A 33 -89.91 28.84 -26.35
N ASP A 34 -90.73 29.14 -25.34
CA ASP A 34 -92.05 28.56 -25.06
C ASP A 34 -92.99 28.53 -26.28
N PRO A 35 -93.57 27.38 -26.64
CA PRO A 35 -94.66 27.31 -27.60
C PRO A 35 -96.01 27.48 -26.88
N ALA A 36 -96.27 28.68 -26.38
CA ALA A 36 -97.61 29.10 -25.98
C ALA A 36 -98.02 30.29 -26.84
N GLN A 37 -99.22 30.22 -27.43
CA GLN A 37 -99.88 31.24 -28.25
C GLN A 37 -99.63 31.16 -29.77
N TYR A 38 -100.31 30.23 -30.44
CA TYR A 38 -100.97 30.56 -31.71
C TYR A 38 -102.35 29.91 -31.75
N SER A 39 -103.36 30.78 -31.67
CA SER A 39 -104.78 30.48 -31.80
C SER A 39 -105.15 30.17 -33.24
N LEU A 40 -105.85 29.04 -33.36
CA LEU A 40 -106.61 28.55 -34.50
C LEU A 40 -107.67 29.58 -34.94
N HIS A 41 -107.74 29.95 -36.22
CA HIS A 41 -109.00 30.18 -36.93
C HIS A 41 -108.82 30.23 -38.47
N ASP A 42 -109.76 29.56 -39.12
CA ASP A 42 -110.22 29.64 -40.52
C ASP A 42 -109.58 28.76 -41.62
N ALA A 43 -110.48 28.05 -42.30
CA ALA A 43 -110.34 26.89 -43.18
C ALA A 43 -109.86 27.25 -44.62
N PRO A 44 -109.52 26.29 -45.52
CA PRO A 44 -110.50 25.38 -46.13
C PRO A 44 -110.03 23.92 -46.34
N SER A 45 -111.03 23.06 -46.57
CA SER A 45 -111.02 21.61 -46.65
C SER A 45 -110.37 21.02 -47.91
N ILE A 46 -109.04 20.85 -47.94
CA ILE A 46 -108.34 19.93 -48.88
C ILE A 46 -107.09 19.31 -48.23
N THR A 47 -107.19 18.68 -47.06
CA THR A 47 -105.99 18.16 -46.36
C THR A 47 -106.26 16.94 -45.49
N ARG A 48 -106.55 15.79 -46.11
CA ARG A 48 -106.39 14.47 -45.46
C ARG A 48 -105.09 13.76 -45.88
N GLU A 49 -104.67 14.00 -47.13
CA GLU A 49 -103.40 13.48 -47.65
C GLU A 49 -102.20 14.31 -47.18
N ALA A 50 -102.29 15.65 -47.22
CA ALA A 50 -101.22 16.53 -46.72
C ALA A 50 -100.97 16.40 -45.19
N THR A 51 -102.01 16.12 -44.40
CA THR A 51 -101.86 15.85 -42.95
C THR A 51 -101.25 14.47 -42.68
N MET A 52 -101.50 13.49 -43.54
CA MET A 52 -100.88 12.16 -43.45
C MET A 52 -99.42 12.21 -43.89
N GLU A 53 -99.08 13.00 -44.91
CA GLU A 53 -97.71 13.22 -45.36
C GLU A 53 -96.88 13.97 -44.32
N THR A 54 -97.41 15.04 -43.72
CA THR A 54 -96.74 15.77 -42.62
C THR A 54 -96.56 14.89 -41.39
N LEU A 55 -97.56 14.10 -40.98
CA LEU A 55 -97.40 13.09 -39.93
C LEU A 55 -96.36 12.02 -40.28
N SER A 56 -96.26 11.60 -41.55
CA SER A 56 -95.27 10.64 -41.99
C SER A 56 -93.84 11.22 -41.97
N LEU A 57 -93.69 12.50 -42.33
CA LEU A 57 -92.43 13.24 -42.25
C LEU A 57 -91.99 13.45 -40.81
N VAL A 58 -92.90 13.86 -39.92
CA VAL A 58 -92.62 14.00 -38.48
C VAL A 58 -92.27 12.65 -37.86
N LYS A 59 -92.97 11.56 -38.23
CA LYS A 59 -92.60 10.21 -37.77
C LYS A 59 -91.23 9.77 -38.30
N ARG A 60 -90.86 10.14 -39.53
CA ARG A 60 -89.53 9.85 -40.09
C ARG A 60 -88.44 10.67 -39.40
N GLN A 61 -88.67 11.96 -39.15
CA GLN A 61 -87.75 12.83 -38.40
C GLN A 61 -87.58 12.33 -36.97
N HIS A 62 -88.67 11.99 -36.28
CA HIS A 62 -88.62 11.44 -34.93
C HIS A 62 -87.88 10.10 -34.89
N ARG A 63 -88.11 9.20 -35.86
CA ARG A 63 -87.32 7.95 -35.98
C ARG A 63 -85.85 8.22 -36.22
N ALA A 64 -85.51 9.21 -37.06
CA ALA A 64 -84.12 9.59 -37.32
C ALA A 64 -83.46 10.20 -36.08
N GLU A 65 -84.17 11.02 -35.30
CA GLU A 65 -83.68 11.58 -34.04
C GLU A 65 -83.50 10.50 -32.97
N VAL A 66 -84.44 9.57 -32.83
CA VAL A 66 -84.32 8.43 -31.91
C VAL A 66 -83.11 7.56 -32.27
N LEU A 67 -82.89 7.29 -33.56
CA LEU A 67 -81.70 6.56 -34.01
C LEU A 67 -80.41 7.35 -33.75
N ARG A 68 -80.40 8.66 -33.97
CA ARG A 68 -79.26 9.53 -33.68
C ARG A 68 -78.93 9.58 -32.20
N LEU A 69 -79.95 9.68 -31.33
CA LEU A 69 -79.78 9.66 -29.88
C LEU A 69 -79.30 8.29 -29.41
N ALA A 70 -79.82 7.20 -29.97
CA ALA A 70 -79.33 5.86 -29.68
C ALA A 70 -77.85 5.70 -30.06
N GLN A 71 -77.44 6.19 -31.23
CA GLN A 71 -76.03 6.19 -31.65
C GLN A 71 -75.14 7.03 -30.72
N LEU A 72 -75.62 8.20 -30.27
CA LEU A 72 -74.88 9.04 -29.32
C LEU A 72 -74.75 8.37 -27.95
N LEU A 73 -75.80 7.70 -27.47
CA LEU A 73 -75.75 6.91 -26.24
C LEU A 73 -74.75 5.76 -26.37
N GLU A 74 -74.78 5.01 -27.47
CA GLU A 74 -73.83 3.91 -27.72
C GLU A 74 -72.37 4.41 -27.79
N LEU A 75 -72.13 5.56 -28.43
CA LEU A 75 -70.80 6.18 -28.44
C LEU A 75 -70.36 6.64 -27.04
N LYS A 76 -71.29 7.17 -26.24
CA LYS A 76 -70.99 7.57 -24.85
C LYS A 76 -70.72 6.37 -23.96
N GLU A 77 -71.51 5.31 -24.06
CA GLU A 77 -71.29 4.06 -23.34
C GLU A 77 -69.95 3.44 -23.70
N ARG A 78 -69.58 3.43 -24.99
CA ARG A 78 -68.22 3.00 -25.42
C ARG A 78 -67.12 3.87 -24.82
N SER A 79 -67.28 5.20 -24.81
CA SER A 79 -66.28 6.10 -24.23
C SER A 79 -66.16 5.94 -22.70
N LEU A 80 -67.27 5.66 -22.01
CA LEU A 80 -67.28 5.38 -20.57
C LEU A 80 -66.64 4.03 -20.27
N ALA A 81 -66.93 3.00 -21.07
CA ALA A 81 -66.28 1.70 -20.95
C ALA A 81 -64.76 1.83 -21.15
N GLU A 82 -64.31 2.52 -22.20
CA GLU A 82 -62.89 2.72 -22.48
C GLU A 82 -62.16 3.51 -21.37
N THR A 83 -62.79 4.57 -20.84
CA THR A 83 -62.21 5.35 -19.73
C THR A 83 -62.18 4.56 -18.42
N SER A 84 -63.21 3.75 -18.15
CA SER A 84 -63.23 2.86 -16.99
C SER A 84 -62.15 1.77 -17.07
N GLU A 85 -61.90 1.23 -18.26
CA GLU A 85 -60.84 0.26 -18.49
C GLU A 85 -59.46 0.88 -18.30
N ARG A 86 -59.23 2.08 -18.85
CA ARG A 86 -57.99 2.85 -18.62
C ARG A 86 -57.77 3.11 -17.13
N LEU A 87 -58.80 3.52 -16.39
CA LEU A 87 -58.70 3.77 -14.96
C LEU A 87 -58.38 2.48 -14.18
N ARG A 88 -58.95 1.34 -14.57
CA ARG A 88 -58.62 0.04 -13.97
C ARG A 88 -57.17 -0.36 -14.24
N LEU A 89 -56.67 -0.11 -15.44
CA LEU A 89 -55.27 -0.40 -15.80
C LEU A 89 -54.29 0.48 -15.00
N THR A 90 -54.56 1.78 -14.88
CA THR A 90 -53.69 2.69 -14.11
C THR A 90 -53.69 2.38 -12.62
N LEU A 91 -54.84 2.01 -12.03
CA LEU A 91 -54.89 1.53 -10.65
C LEU A 91 -54.07 0.24 -10.47
N GLY A 92 -54.15 -0.70 -11.41
CA GLY A 92 -53.33 -1.91 -11.38
C GLY A 92 -51.82 -1.64 -11.52
N GLU A 93 -51.44 -0.64 -12.31
CA GLU A 93 -50.04 -0.20 -12.40
C GLU A 93 -49.55 0.47 -11.11
N LEU A 94 -50.39 1.32 -10.50
CA LEU A 94 -50.07 1.96 -9.21
C LEU A 94 -49.90 0.92 -8.09
N GLU A 95 -50.74 -0.10 -8.02
CA GLU A 95 -50.58 -1.20 -7.06
C GLU A 95 -49.28 -1.97 -7.28
N ARG A 96 -48.89 -2.22 -8.53
CA ARG A 96 -47.61 -2.87 -8.85
C ARG A 96 -46.42 -2.01 -8.46
N LEU A 97 -46.47 -0.69 -8.69
CA LEU A 97 -45.43 0.24 -8.27
C LEU A 97 -45.33 0.32 -6.74
N ARG A 98 -46.46 0.33 -6.05
CA ARG A 98 -46.49 0.28 -4.58
C ARG A 98 -45.87 -0.99 -4.03
N ARG A 99 -46.20 -2.16 -4.58
CA ARG A 99 -45.57 -3.43 -4.15
C ARG A 99 -44.07 -3.47 -4.45
N ARG A 100 -43.61 -2.88 -5.55
CA ARG A 100 -42.18 -2.78 -5.87
C ARG A 100 -41.43 -1.88 -4.91
N THR A 101 -42.03 -0.75 -4.53
CA THR A 101 -41.44 0.21 -3.56
C THR A 101 -41.42 -0.39 -2.15
N GLU A 102 -42.50 -1.02 -1.70
CA GLU A 102 -42.54 -1.75 -0.43
C GLU A 102 -41.48 -2.88 -0.39
N GLY A 103 -41.29 -3.58 -1.52
CA GLY A 103 -40.25 -4.60 -1.65
C GLY A 103 -38.82 -4.04 -1.63
N SER A 104 -38.56 -2.91 -2.30
CA SER A 104 -37.24 -2.27 -2.28
C SER A 104 -36.92 -1.71 -0.90
N ASP A 105 -37.90 -1.15 -0.20
CA ASP A 105 -37.73 -0.59 1.14
C ASP A 105 -37.42 -1.70 2.16
N ALA A 106 -38.09 -2.85 2.06
CA ALA A 106 -37.79 -4.00 2.90
C ALA A 106 -36.35 -4.52 2.69
N VAL A 107 -35.88 -4.58 1.44
CA VAL A 107 -34.50 -4.98 1.12
C VAL A 107 -33.50 -3.94 1.63
N ALA A 108 -33.78 -2.65 1.46
CA ALA A 108 -32.93 -1.58 1.96
C ALA A 108 -32.84 -1.58 3.49
N MET A 109 -33.95 -1.81 4.20
CA MET A 109 -33.96 -1.96 5.66
C MET A 109 -33.16 -3.19 6.11
N GLN A 110 -33.29 -4.32 5.41
CA GLN A 110 -32.52 -5.53 5.73
C GLN A 110 -31.01 -5.29 5.56
N GLN A 111 -30.60 -4.59 4.49
CA GLN A 111 -29.21 -4.21 4.27
C GLN A 111 -28.69 -3.22 5.32
N ALA A 112 -29.52 -2.26 5.74
CA ALA A 112 -29.15 -1.33 6.80
C ALA A 112 -28.94 -2.05 8.14
N VAL A 113 -29.79 -3.02 8.49
CA VAL A 113 -29.65 -3.83 9.71
C VAL A 113 -28.42 -4.73 9.65
N SER A 114 -28.13 -5.37 8.51
CA SER A 114 -26.91 -6.19 8.37
C SER A 114 -25.65 -5.33 8.47
N PHE A 115 -25.63 -4.17 7.84
CA PHE A 115 -24.50 -3.24 7.91
C PHE A 115 -24.29 -2.70 9.34
N ALA A 116 -25.37 -2.39 10.07
CA ALA A 116 -25.27 -1.99 11.48
C ALA A 116 -24.68 -3.11 12.35
N ALA A 117 -25.07 -4.37 12.13
CA ALA A 117 -24.52 -5.50 12.85
C ALA A 117 -23.03 -5.75 12.51
N GLU A 118 -22.64 -5.58 11.25
CA GLU A 118 -21.24 -5.67 10.81
C GLU A 118 -20.37 -4.57 11.45
N MET A 119 -20.88 -3.33 11.51
CA MET A 119 -20.22 -2.21 12.17
C MET A 119 -20.04 -2.46 13.67
N GLU A 120 -21.06 -2.98 14.36
CA GLU A 120 -20.96 -3.33 15.78
C GLU A 120 -19.94 -4.45 16.02
N ALA A 121 -19.89 -5.45 15.15
CA ALA A 121 -18.90 -6.53 15.22
C ALA A 121 -17.46 -6.00 14.98
N ALA A 122 -17.29 -5.09 14.02
CA ALA A 122 -16.01 -4.44 13.75
C ALA A 122 -15.54 -3.58 14.93
N ASP A 123 -16.44 -2.84 15.58
CA ASP A 123 -16.12 -2.05 16.77
C ASP A 123 -15.71 -2.93 17.95
N LYS A 124 -16.40 -4.06 18.19
CA LYS A 124 -15.99 -5.04 19.21
C LYS A 124 -14.62 -5.65 18.89
N ALA A 125 -14.34 -5.95 17.63
CA ALA A 125 -13.04 -6.46 17.22
C ALA A 125 -11.92 -5.43 17.43
N ARG A 126 -12.18 -4.15 17.12
CA ARG A 126 -11.26 -3.05 17.38
C ARG A 126 -10.97 -2.89 18.87
N GLN A 127 -12.00 -2.89 19.73
CA GLN A 127 -11.83 -2.81 21.18
C GLN A 127 -11.02 -3.99 21.73
N ALA A 128 -11.24 -5.20 21.22
CA ALA A 128 -10.46 -6.37 21.60
C ALA A 128 -8.98 -6.27 21.19
N LEU A 129 -8.68 -5.65 20.04
CA LEU A 129 -7.31 -5.38 19.62
C LEU A 129 -6.64 -4.31 20.48
N GLU A 130 -7.35 -3.21 20.79
CA GLU A 130 -6.84 -2.16 21.68
C GLU A 130 -6.52 -2.71 23.08
N ALA A 131 -7.36 -3.60 23.62
CA ALA A 131 -7.09 -4.28 24.89
C ALA A 131 -5.83 -5.16 24.82
N ARG A 132 -5.64 -5.91 23.73
CA ARG A 132 -4.41 -6.73 23.53
C ARG A 132 -3.16 -5.87 23.41
N MET A 133 -3.23 -4.76 22.68
CA MET A 133 -2.10 -3.83 22.55
C MET A 133 -1.75 -3.20 23.90
N ALA A 134 -2.74 -2.84 24.71
CA ALA A 134 -2.52 -2.33 26.07
C ALA A 134 -1.84 -3.37 26.98
N ASP A 135 -2.26 -4.63 26.89
CA ASP A 135 -1.62 -5.74 27.62
C ASP A 135 -0.17 -5.98 27.17
N GLU A 136 0.09 -5.91 25.86
CA GLU A 136 1.44 -6.01 25.30
C GLU A 136 2.34 -4.86 25.74
N GLU A 137 1.85 -3.62 25.71
CA GLU A 137 2.56 -2.46 26.22
C GLU A 137 2.89 -2.61 27.71
N ALA A 138 1.96 -3.09 28.52
CA ALA A 138 2.18 -3.33 29.95
C ALA A 138 3.28 -4.39 30.18
N ARG A 139 3.28 -5.47 29.39
CA ARG A 139 4.32 -6.52 29.45
C ARG A 139 5.69 -5.99 29.02
N LEU A 140 5.75 -5.19 27.95
CA LEU A 140 7.01 -4.59 27.47
C LEU A 140 7.56 -3.58 28.46
N ARG A 141 6.71 -2.77 29.10
CA ARG A 141 7.13 -1.86 30.19
C ARG A 141 7.69 -2.64 31.39
N ALA A 142 7.02 -3.70 31.82
CA ALA A 142 7.52 -4.55 32.90
C ALA A 142 8.87 -5.20 32.57
N ALA A 143 9.04 -5.71 31.34
CA ALA A 143 10.31 -6.28 30.88
C ALA A 143 11.42 -5.23 30.81
N ALA A 144 11.11 -4.01 30.36
CA ALA A 144 12.08 -2.91 30.32
C ALA A 144 12.51 -2.46 31.73
N GLU A 145 11.58 -2.42 32.69
CA GLU A 145 11.91 -2.14 34.09
C GLU A 145 12.79 -3.25 34.71
N GLU A 146 12.51 -4.51 34.41
CA GLU A 146 13.35 -5.62 34.85
C GLU A 146 14.76 -5.54 34.24
N ALA A 147 14.87 -5.25 32.95
CA ALA A 147 16.16 -5.04 32.29
C ALA A 147 16.95 -3.88 32.91
N ARG A 148 16.29 -2.76 33.24
CA ARG A 148 16.92 -1.64 33.95
C ARG A 148 17.43 -2.04 35.34
N ARG A 149 16.66 -2.84 36.09
CA ARG A 149 17.10 -3.36 37.40
C ARG A 149 18.32 -4.27 37.27
N ARG A 150 18.37 -5.12 36.25
CA ARG A 150 19.52 -5.99 35.97
C ARG A 150 20.76 -5.16 35.60
N ALA A 151 20.63 -4.20 34.69
CA ALA A 151 21.71 -3.30 34.31
C ALA A 151 22.26 -2.51 35.52
N ALA A 152 21.38 -1.94 36.35
CA ALA A 152 21.80 -1.25 37.57
C ALA A 152 22.52 -2.18 38.57
N SER A 153 22.10 -3.46 38.66
CA SER A 153 22.78 -4.45 39.51
C SER A 153 24.15 -4.85 38.97
N GLU A 154 24.34 -4.89 37.65
CA GLU A 154 25.62 -5.17 37.01
C GLU A 154 26.57 -3.98 37.12
N GLU A 155 26.08 -2.76 36.93
CA GLU A 155 26.85 -1.52 37.14
C GLU A 155 27.35 -1.42 38.59
N ALA A 156 26.50 -1.74 39.58
CA ALA A 156 26.91 -1.81 40.98
C ALA A 156 28.01 -2.89 41.22
N ARG A 157 27.94 -4.03 40.53
CA ARG A 157 29.00 -5.06 40.60
C ARG A 157 30.30 -4.59 39.96
N TRP A 158 30.23 -3.89 38.83
CA TRP A 158 31.40 -3.31 38.17
C TRP A 158 32.10 -2.28 39.04
N HIS A 159 31.36 -1.36 39.67
CA HIS A 159 31.94 -0.39 40.59
C HIS A 159 32.56 -1.05 41.84
N ALA A 160 31.96 -2.13 42.36
CA ALA A 160 32.58 -2.90 43.44
C ALA A 160 33.92 -3.51 43.00
N LEU A 161 33.96 -4.15 41.82
CA LEU A 161 35.19 -4.72 41.26
C LEU A 161 36.27 -3.66 40.98
N GLU A 162 35.87 -2.50 40.46
CA GLU A 162 36.75 -1.37 40.22
C GLU A 162 37.34 -0.84 41.53
N SER A 163 36.53 -0.71 42.58
CA SER A 163 37.01 -0.31 43.90
C SER A 163 38.00 -1.33 44.50
N ASP A 164 37.73 -2.64 44.35
CA ASP A 164 38.64 -3.69 44.79
C ASP A 164 39.96 -3.65 44.02
N TRP A 165 39.91 -3.40 42.71
CA TRP A 165 41.10 -3.29 41.86
C TRP A 165 41.94 -2.06 42.25
N ASN A 166 41.32 -0.89 42.42
CA ASN A 166 41.99 0.32 42.88
C ASN A 166 42.66 0.11 44.25
N THR A 167 42.01 -0.63 45.15
CA THR A 167 42.58 -0.95 46.46
C THR A 167 43.83 -1.83 46.31
N ARG A 168 43.78 -2.85 45.45
CA ARG A 168 44.96 -3.70 45.15
C ARG A 168 46.07 -2.92 44.46
N GLU A 169 45.75 -2.03 43.53
CA GLU A 169 46.72 -1.18 42.86
C GLU A 169 47.46 -0.29 43.87
N GLN A 170 46.73 0.32 44.80
CA GLN A 170 47.33 1.09 45.90
C GLN A 170 48.27 0.23 46.76
N GLU A 171 47.88 -1.01 47.09
CA GLU A 171 48.76 -1.95 47.79
C GLU A 171 50.02 -2.29 46.98
N TYR A 172 49.90 -2.49 45.66
CA TYR A 172 51.04 -2.75 44.78
C TYR A 172 51.99 -1.56 44.72
N LEU A 173 51.47 -0.33 44.62
CA LEU A 173 52.28 0.88 44.61
C LEU A 173 53.03 1.08 45.93
N LEU A 174 52.40 0.77 47.07
CA LEU A 174 53.06 0.79 48.38
C LEU A 174 54.20 -0.25 48.45
N ARG A 175 53.96 -1.48 47.98
CA ARG A 175 55.00 -2.53 47.93
C ARG A 175 56.14 -2.16 46.99
N LEU A 176 55.86 -1.51 45.87
CA LEU A 176 56.89 -1.00 44.95
C LEU A 176 57.78 0.03 45.63
N ARG A 177 57.21 1.01 46.33
CA ARG A 177 57.97 1.97 47.14
C ARG A 177 58.80 1.30 48.24
N GLU A 178 58.27 0.27 48.90
CA GLU A 178 59.05 -0.50 49.87
C GLU A 178 60.23 -1.25 49.23
N LEU A 179 60.08 -1.74 48.00
CA LEU A 179 61.17 -2.37 47.26
C LEU A 179 62.21 -1.35 46.77
N GLU A 180 61.78 -0.18 46.30
CA GLU A 180 62.66 0.92 45.90
C GLU A 180 63.51 1.40 47.07
N THR A 181 62.90 1.65 48.23
CA THR A 181 63.64 2.05 49.44
C THR A 181 64.62 0.97 49.92
N ARG A 182 64.29 -0.32 49.77
CA ARG A 182 65.24 -1.41 50.03
C ARG A 182 66.39 -1.44 49.02
N ALA A 183 66.10 -1.21 47.74
CA ALA A 183 67.11 -1.16 46.69
C ALA A 183 68.07 0.03 46.87
N GLU A 184 67.55 1.21 47.20
CA GLU A 184 68.35 2.40 47.55
C GLU A 184 69.28 2.12 48.72
N LYS A 185 68.78 1.49 49.78
CA LYS A 185 69.59 1.10 50.93
C LYS A 185 70.74 0.14 50.55
N THR A 186 70.47 -0.87 49.70
CA THR A 186 71.53 -1.76 49.20
C THR A 186 72.53 -1.04 48.29
N ARG A 187 72.09 -0.01 47.55
CA ARG A 187 72.95 0.80 46.68
C ARG A 187 73.85 1.73 47.49
N GLU A 188 73.35 2.29 48.58
CA GLU A 188 74.13 3.06 49.54
C GLU A 188 75.20 2.18 50.20
N GLU A 189 74.85 0.97 50.63
CA GLU A 189 75.78 -0.02 51.19
C GLU A 189 76.87 -0.43 50.17
N ALA A 190 76.50 -0.63 48.89
CA ALA A 190 77.46 -0.91 47.82
C ALA A 190 78.38 0.28 47.51
N SER A 191 77.87 1.51 47.56
CA SER A 191 78.67 2.73 47.36
C SER A 191 79.67 2.98 48.49
N ALA A 192 79.33 2.58 49.72
CA ALA A 192 80.24 2.61 50.86
C ALA A 192 81.39 1.60 50.70
N CYS A 193 81.13 0.43 50.11
CA CYS A 193 82.16 -0.55 49.75
C CYS A 193 83.07 -0.08 48.61
N GLN A 194 82.53 0.58 47.57
CA GLN A 194 83.35 1.17 46.49
C GLN A 194 84.27 2.30 46.98
N GLY A 195 83.89 3.03 48.02
CA GLY A 195 84.76 4.04 48.65
C GLY A 195 86.00 3.46 49.35
N ALA A 196 85.98 2.18 49.73
CA ALA A 196 87.15 1.48 50.27
C ALA A 196 88.09 0.99 49.16
N GLU A 197 87.54 0.64 48.00
CA GLU A 197 88.27 0.18 46.82
C GLU A 197 89.04 1.32 46.13
N GLN A 198 88.48 2.54 46.13
CA GLN A 198 89.14 3.74 45.58
C GLN A 198 90.38 4.19 46.38
N ARG A 199 90.51 3.81 47.66
CA ARG A 199 91.72 4.08 48.46
C ARG A 199 92.88 3.15 48.07
N ALA A 200 92.61 1.94 47.60
CA ALA A 200 93.62 1.01 47.08
C ALA A 200 94.13 1.41 45.68
N LEU A 201 93.31 2.13 44.89
CA LEU A 201 93.67 2.62 43.56
C LEU A 201 94.55 3.89 43.58
N ALA A 202 94.66 4.58 44.72
CA ALA A 202 95.53 5.74 44.88
C ALA A 202 97.02 5.35 44.94
N GLU A 203 97.36 4.17 45.48
CA GLU A 203 98.73 3.63 45.54
C GLU A 203 99.24 3.17 44.16
N LEU A 204 98.33 2.89 43.23
CA LEU A 204 98.63 2.52 41.84
C LEU A 204 98.96 3.73 40.94
N SER A 205 98.75 4.95 41.44
CA SER A 205 98.93 6.20 40.66
C SER A 205 100.38 6.71 40.62
N GLU A 206 101.28 6.24 41.49
CA GLU A 206 102.72 6.52 41.41
C GLU A 206 103.41 5.78 40.25
N ALA A 207 102.87 4.64 39.80
CA ALA A 207 103.32 3.93 38.61
C ALA A 207 102.93 4.64 37.29
N LYS A 208 102.01 5.60 37.36
CA LYS A 208 101.38 6.25 36.20
C LYS A 208 102.21 7.37 35.57
N LYS A 209 103.24 7.88 36.26
CA LYS A 209 104.18 8.88 35.71
C LYS A 209 105.01 8.35 34.53
N ALA A 210 105.13 7.03 34.37
CA ALA A 210 105.74 6.40 33.19
C ALA A 210 104.81 6.34 31.97
N VAL A 211 103.50 6.57 32.14
CA VAL A 211 102.45 6.46 31.11
C VAL A 211 102.13 7.83 30.47
N GLU A 212 102.60 8.93 31.05
CA GLU A 212 102.31 10.30 30.62
C GLU A 212 102.81 10.63 29.19
N ALA A 213 103.74 9.85 28.62
CA ALA A 213 104.14 9.95 27.22
C ALA A 213 103.12 9.35 26.21
N SER A 214 102.18 8.51 26.68
CA SER A 214 101.09 7.93 25.88
C SER A 214 99.74 8.67 26.04
N LEU A 215 99.71 9.67 26.94
CA LEU A 215 98.50 10.41 27.34
C LEU A 215 98.04 11.43 26.29
N SER A 216 98.95 11.98 25.49
CA SER A 216 98.61 12.99 24.47
C SER A 216 97.88 12.40 23.25
N GLY A 217 98.15 11.12 22.90
CA GLY A 217 97.41 10.41 21.84
C GLY A 217 96.03 9.91 22.30
N LEU A 218 95.91 9.47 23.56
CA LEU A 218 94.64 8.97 24.11
C LEU A 218 93.61 10.07 24.37
N LEU A 219 94.01 11.33 24.59
CA LEU A 219 93.06 12.42 24.84
C LEU A 219 92.25 12.84 23.60
N GLN A 220 92.80 12.63 22.41
CA GLN A 220 92.09 12.88 21.15
C GLN A 220 91.14 11.73 20.81
N GLU A 221 91.59 10.49 21.00
CA GLU A 221 90.76 9.29 20.84
C GLU A 221 89.63 9.22 21.89
N ARG A 222 89.83 9.78 23.08
CA ARG A 222 88.80 9.83 24.14
C ARG A 222 87.68 10.83 23.86
N ARG A 223 87.96 11.95 23.20
CA ARG A 223 86.91 12.88 22.74
C ARG A 223 86.09 12.28 21.61
N GLU A 224 86.74 11.59 20.67
CA GLU A 224 86.03 10.87 19.59
C GLU A 224 85.21 9.69 20.14
N ARG A 225 85.70 8.99 21.18
CA ARG A 225 84.94 7.95 21.88
C ARG A 225 83.79 8.51 22.73
N GLU A 226 83.97 9.63 23.43
CA GLU A 226 82.88 10.29 24.18
C GLU A 226 81.79 10.83 23.24
N GLU A 227 82.16 11.34 22.07
CA GLU A 227 81.19 11.73 21.03
C GLU A 227 80.49 10.51 20.40
N ALA A 228 81.22 9.42 20.13
CA ALA A 228 80.65 8.17 19.62
C ALA A 228 79.75 7.47 20.66
N ASP A 229 80.14 7.48 21.93
CA ASP A 229 79.38 6.88 23.04
C ASP A 229 78.13 7.72 23.34
N SER A 230 78.22 9.05 23.34
CA SER A 230 77.02 9.91 23.45
C SER A 230 76.09 9.77 22.24
N GLY A 231 76.63 9.53 21.04
CA GLY A 231 75.86 9.19 19.84
C GLY A 231 75.17 7.83 19.96
N ARG A 232 75.87 6.83 20.52
CA ARG A 232 75.34 5.49 20.79
C ARG A 232 74.26 5.52 21.87
N GLU A 233 74.45 6.28 22.93
CA GLU A 233 73.44 6.46 23.99
C GLU A 233 72.18 7.15 23.45
N ARG A 234 72.31 8.20 22.63
CA ARG A 234 71.15 8.80 21.95
C ARG A 234 70.45 7.84 21.00
N ALA A 235 71.20 6.98 20.30
CA ALA A 235 70.61 5.96 19.45
C ALA A 235 69.88 4.88 20.27
N LEU A 236 70.46 4.43 21.39
CA LEU A 236 69.83 3.50 22.32
C LEU A 236 68.57 4.09 22.97
N GLN A 237 68.59 5.39 23.31
CA GLN A 237 67.41 6.08 23.82
C GLN A 237 66.28 6.10 22.79
N ARG A 238 66.59 6.39 21.51
CA ARG A 238 65.60 6.31 20.43
C ARG A 238 65.05 4.90 20.22
N VAL A 239 65.90 3.87 20.35
CA VAL A 239 65.44 2.47 20.29
C VAL A 239 64.48 2.16 21.43
N LYS A 240 64.81 2.59 22.66
CA LYS A 240 63.90 2.44 23.81
C LYS A 240 62.58 3.19 23.62
N ASP A 241 62.61 4.43 23.13
CA ASP A 241 61.39 5.19 22.85
C ASP A 241 60.52 4.50 21.79
N VAL A 242 61.14 3.85 20.79
CA VAL A 242 60.43 3.06 19.77
C VAL A 242 59.88 1.76 20.36
N GLU A 243 60.64 1.06 21.21
CA GLU A 243 60.17 -0.13 21.92
C GLU A 243 59.00 0.19 22.86
N GLU A 244 59.05 1.31 23.59
CA GLU A 244 57.94 1.78 24.43
C GLU A 244 56.69 2.10 23.60
N ARG A 245 56.85 2.81 22.47
CA ARG A 245 55.73 3.06 21.54
C ARG A 245 55.17 1.76 20.95
N MET A 246 56.02 0.81 20.61
CA MET A 246 55.60 -0.50 20.09
C MET A 246 54.81 -1.28 21.15
N ASN A 247 55.27 -1.26 22.40
CA ASN A 247 54.57 -1.88 23.53
C ASN A 247 53.23 -1.18 23.81
N GLN A 248 53.16 0.15 23.72
CA GLN A 248 51.91 0.90 23.83
C GLN A 248 50.91 0.51 22.72
N LEU A 249 51.37 0.44 21.46
CA LEU A 249 50.54 0.00 20.33
C LEU A 249 50.09 -1.46 20.50
N GLN A 250 50.96 -2.33 21.01
CA GLN A 250 50.62 -3.72 21.27
C GLN A 250 49.57 -3.84 22.37
N ASN A 251 49.67 -3.04 23.44
CA ASN A 251 48.67 -2.99 24.50
C ASN A 251 47.33 -2.46 23.98
N LEU A 252 47.31 -1.34 23.24
CA LEU A 252 46.10 -0.81 22.59
C LEU A 252 45.45 -1.85 21.68
N TRP A 253 46.24 -2.58 20.89
CA TRP A 253 45.72 -3.64 20.02
C TRP A 253 45.13 -4.81 20.80
N THR A 254 45.70 -5.18 21.95
CA THR A 254 45.12 -6.20 22.83
C THR A 254 43.83 -5.74 23.51
N GLU A 255 43.73 -4.45 23.86
CA GLU A 255 42.51 -3.85 24.41
C GLU A 255 41.40 -3.80 23.34
N GLU A 256 41.71 -3.36 22.12
CA GLU A 256 40.79 -3.41 20.98
C GLU A 256 40.32 -4.85 20.74
N ARG A 257 41.22 -5.84 20.74
CA ARG A 257 40.83 -7.26 20.60
C ARG A 257 39.88 -7.72 21.69
N LYS A 258 40.08 -7.32 22.94
CA LYS A 258 39.16 -7.63 24.04
C LYS A 258 37.80 -6.96 23.81
N GLN A 259 37.77 -5.69 23.41
CA GLN A 259 36.53 -4.99 23.08
C GLN A 259 35.78 -5.67 21.93
N TRP A 260 36.49 -6.11 20.89
CA TRP A 260 35.90 -6.87 19.79
C TRP A 260 35.38 -8.24 20.24
N GLN A 261 36.07 -8.93 21.14
CA GLN A 261 35.59 -10.19 21.74
C GLN A 261 34.31 -9.96 22.56
N GLU A 262 34.26 -8.92 23.39
CA GLU A 262 33.07 -8.58 24.17
C GLU A 262 31.89 -8.15 23.29
N LEU A 263 32.13 -7.34 22.25
CA LEU A 263 31.10 -6.98 21.27
C LEU A 263 30.60 -8.22 20.53
N TRP A 264 31.49 -9.12 20.13
CA TRP A 264 31.12 -10.36 19.46
C TRP A 264 30.34 -11.30 20.39
N GLU A 265 30.68 -11.40 21.67
CA GLU A 265 29.93 -12.18 22.66
C GLU A 265 28.55 -11.56 22.96
N ARG A 266 28.43 -10.23 23.00
CA ARG A 266 27.14 -9.52 23.10
C ARG A 266 26.26 -9.77 21.87
N GLU A 267 26.84 -9.69 20.67
CA GLU A 267 26.09 -9.99 19.44
C GLU A 267 25.71 -11.46 19.39
N ARG A 268 26.64 -12.37 19.69
CA ARG A 268 26.40 -13.82 19.70
C ARG A 268 25.33 -14.20 20.72
N SER A 269 25.38 -13.66 21.94
CA SER A 269 24.32 -13.88 22.94
C SER A 269 22.98 -13.31 22.50
N GLY A 270 22.97 -12.15 21.83
CA GLY A 270 21.76 -11.61 21.18
C GLY A 270 21.22 -12.51 20.07
N TRP A 271 22.10 -13.13 19.27
CA TRP A 271 21.73 -14.11 18.25
C TRP A 271 21.21 -15.42 18.85
N GLU A 272 21.84 -15.92 19.90
CA GLU A 272 21.41 -17.12 20.62
C GLU A 272 20.05 -16.88 21.31
N ALA A 273 19.82 -15.69 21.87
CA ALA A 273 18.53 -15.28 22.41
C ALA A 273 17.44 -15.24 21.33
N LYS A 274 17.70 -14.58 20.18
CA LYS A 274 16.76 -14.58 19.05
C LYS A 274 16.48 -15.99 18.51
N LYS A 275 17.49 -16.86 18.50
CA LYS A 275 17.34 -18.26 18.09
C LYS A 275 16.45 -19.03 19.08
N GLN A 276 16.59 -18.80 20.37
CA GLN A 276 15.72 -19.38 21.40
C GLN A 276 14.28 -18.83 21.31
N GLU A 277 14.11 -17.52 21.06
CA GLU A 277 12.80 -16.92 20.82
C GLU A 277 12.13 -17.51 19.58
N MET A 278 12.89 -17.73 18.50
CA MET A 278 12.40 -18.37 17.28
C MET A 278 12.01 -19.83 17.52
N ALA A 279 12.83 -20.59 18.26
CA ALA A 279 12.49 -21.97 18.63
C ALA A 279 11.22 -22.03 19.51
N ALA A 280 11.09 -21.13 20.48
CA ALA A 280 9.89 -21.01 21.31
C ALA A 280 8.66 -20.54 20.52
N TRP A 281 8.86 -19.74 19.47
CA TRP A 281 7.79 -19.38 18.53
C TRP A 281 7.38 -20.56 17.65
N GLU A 282 8.34 -21.32 17.10
CA GLU A 282 8.07 -22.53 16.33
C GLU A 282 7.30 -23.57 17.16
N GLU A 283 7.68 -23.78 18.42
CA GLU A 283 6.96 -24.67 19.33
C GLU A 283 5.53 -24.17 19.61
N ARG A 284 5.31 -22.86 19.75
CA ARG A 284 3.97 -22.26 19.87
C ARG A 284 3.14 -22.49 18.61
N VAL A 285 3.71 -22.28 17.43
CA VAL A 285 3.04 -22.53 16.15
C VAL A 285 2.70 -24.01 15.99
N HIS A 286 3.58 -24.92 16.42
CA HIS A 286 3.30 -26.36 16.42
C HIS A 286 2.13 -26.69 17.36
N LYS A 287 2.12 -26.16 18.58
CA LYS A 287 1.00 -26.35 19.52
C LYS A 287 -0.32 -25.76 19.00
N ASP A 288 -0.27 -24.60 18.37
CA ASP A 288 -1.45 -23.97 17.77
C ASP A 288 -2.00 -24.79 16.60
N LYS A 289 -1.13 -25.38 15.77
CA LYS A 289 -1.51 -26.31 14.71
C LYS A 289 -2.13 -27.59 15.27
N GLU A 290 -1.52 -28.19 16.29
CA GLU A 290 -2.07 -29.38 16.96
C GLU A 290 -3.44 -29.08 17.57
N ALA A 291 -3.59 -27.95 18.25
CA ALA A 291 -4.86 -27.50 18.81
C ALA A 291 -5.91 -27.22 17.72
N PHE A 292 -5.49 -26.67 16.58
CA PHE A 292 -6.37 -26.48 15.42
C PHE A 292 -6.83 -27.83 14.86
N HIS A 293 -5.93 -28.79 14.68
CA HIS A 293 -6.28 -30.13 14.21
C HIS A 293 -7.19 -30.89 15.19
N GLN A 294 -6.99 -30.73 16.50
CA GLN A 294 -7.90 -31.28 17.51
C GLN A 294 -9.30 -30.66 17.41
N LYS A 295 -9.40 -29.32 17.33
CA LYS A 295 -10.68 -28.63 17.13
C LYS A 295 -11.35 -29.03 15.83
N PHE A 296 -10.58 -29.23 14.76
CA PHE A 296 -11.11 -29.70 13.49
C PHE A 296 -11.65 -31.13 13.60
N GLY A 297 -10.93 -32.02 14.27
CA GLY A 297 -11.42 -33.36 14.59
C GLY A 297 -12.70 -33.35 15.44
N GLU A 298 -12.80 -32.47 16.43
CA GLU A 298 -14.04 -32.29 17.21
C GLU A 298 -15.20 -31.77 16.35
N LEU A 299 -14.93 -30.87 15.39
CA LEU A 299 -15.93 -30.38 14.45
C LEU A 299 -16.37 -31.49 13.48
N GLU A 300 -15.45 -32.27 12.92
CA GLU A 300 -15.77 -33.44 12.11
C GLU A 300 -16.56 -34.48 12.91
N GLU A 301 -16.24 -34.70 14.18
CA GLU A 301 -17.01 -35.59 15.06
C GLU A 301 -18.41 -35.03 15.33
N ARG A 302 -18.56 -33.71 15.47
CA ARG A 302 -19.87 -33.07 15.60
C ARG A 302 -20.68 -33.13 14.31
N GLU A 303 -20.05 -32.91 13.16
CA GLU A 303 -20.69 -32.99 11.86
C GLU A 303 -21.09 -34.42 11.52
N THR A 304 -20.26 -35.42 11.84
CA THR A 304 -20.61 -36.84 11.68
C THR A 304 -21.73 -37.24 12.63
N LYS A 305 -21.73 -36.80 13.90
CA LYS A 305 -22.87 -36.98 14.81
C LYS A 305 -24.13 -36.27 14.33
N HIS A 306 -24.00 -35.09 13.74
CA HIS A 306 -25.15 -34.36 13.18
C HIS A 306 -25.69 -35.07 11.93
N ALA A 307 -24.80 -35.57 11.06
CA ALA A 307 -25.14 -36.38 9.91
C ALA A 307 -25.79 -37.70 10.33
N GLU A 308 -25.28 -38.38 11.36
CA GLU A 308 -25.91 -39.56 11.96
C GLU A 308 -27.31 -39.23 12.49
N SER A 309 -27.47 -38.11 13.20
CA SER A 309 -28.78 -37.66 13.69
C SER A 309 -29.74 -37.34 12.54
N MET A 310 -29.26 -36.70 11.47
CA MET A 310 -30.05 -36.44 10.27
C MET A 310 -30.40 -37.73 9.55
N THR A 311 -29.49 -38.70 9.51
CA THR A 311 -29.73 -40.02 8.93
C THR A 311 -30.77 -40.77 9.77
N GLU A 312 -30.75 -40.62 11.09
CA GLU A 312 -31.76 -41.18 11.99
C GLU A 312 -33.12 -40.47 11.83
N ILE A 313 -33.15 -39.15 11.64
CA ILE A 313 -34.37 -38.39 11.32
C ILE A 313 -34.92 -38.79 9.95
N LEU A 314 -34.06 -38.97 8.95
CA LEU A 314 -34.43 -39.46 7.62
C LEU A 314 -34.93 -40.90 7.68
N ARG A 315 -34.33 -41.74 8.52
CA ARG A 315 -34.81 -43.11 8.76
C ARG A 315 -36.16 -43.11 9.48
N ARG A 316 -36.35 -42.29 10.52
CA ARG A 316 -37.64 -42.14 11.22
C ARG A 316 -38.73 -41.55 10.35
N SER A 317 -38.39 -40.62 9.46
CA SER A 317 -39.33 -40.06 8.48
C SER A 317 -39.61 -41.04 7.33
N SER A 318 -38.66 -41.89 6.96
CA SER A 318 -38.88 -43.04 6.07
C SER A 318 -39.80 -44.07 6.71
N ASP A 319 -39.59 -44.42 7.99
CA ASP A 319 -40.46 -45.34 8.74
C ASP A 319 -41.86 -44.72 8.94
N ALA A 320 -41.96 -43.41 9.14
CA ALA A 320 -43.23 -42.69 9.16
C ALA A 320 -43.89 -42.65 7.77
N GLY A 321 -43.08 -42.52 6.71
CA GLY A 321 -43.50 -42.59 5.32
C GLY A 321 -44.00 -43.98 4.93
N GLU A 322 -43.39 -45.05 5.42
CA GLU A 322 -43.88 -46.43 5.27
C GLU A 322 -45.21 -46.61 6.01
N ARG A 323 -45.35 -46.07 7.23
CA ARG A 323 -46.63 -46.10 7.96
C ARG A 323 -47.74 -45.31 7.23
N ILE A 324 -47.42 -44.16 6.63
CA ILE A 324 -48.35 -43.40 5.78
C ILE A 324 -48.64 -44.16 4.49
N GLY A 325 -47.65 -44.83 3.91
CA GLY A 325 -47.78 -45.70 2.74
C GLY A 325 -48.62 -46.94 2.99
N ASP A 326 -48.58 -47.50 4.20
CA ASP A 326 -49.43 -48.61 4.63
C ASP A 326 -50.86 -48.11 4.87
N PHE A 327 -51.02 -46.92 5.45
CA PHE A 327 -52.34 -46.28 5.57
C PHE A 327 -52.95 -45.93 4.20
N MET A 328 -52.14 -45.49 3.25
CA MET A 328 -52.55 -45.23 1.86
C MET A 328 -52.81 -46.52 1.09
N ARG A 329 -52.10 -47.63 1.38
CA ARG A 329 -52.40 -48.96 0.83
C ARG A 329 -53.70 -49.54 1.41
N GLU A 330 -54.00 -49.28 2.67
CA GLU A 330 -55.27 -49.64 3.30
C GLU A 330 -56.45 -48.81 2.76
N ALA A 331 -56.22 -47.51 2.49
CA ALA A 331 -57.17 -46.63 1.81
C ALA A 331 -57.35 -46.99 0.33
N ALA A 332 -56.27 -47.34 -0.39
CA ALA A 332 -56.31 -47.78 -1.77
C ALA A 332 -56.94 -49.18 -1.91
N GLY A 333 -56.81 -50.06 -0.91
CA GLY A 333 -57.54 -51.32 -0.83
C GLY A 333 -59.06 -51.14 -0.81
N LYS A 334 -59.56 -50.07 -0.17
CA LYS A 334 -60.98 -49.69 -0.17
C LYS A 334 -61.44 -49.03 -1.47
N VAL A 335 -60.52 -48.45 -2.26
CA VAL A 335 -60.82 -47.88 -3.58
C VAL A 335 -60.67 -48.93 -4.71
N ALA A 336 -59.85 -49.96 -4.50
CA ALA A 336 -59.65 -51.08 -5.42
C ALA A 336 -60.83 -52.07 -5.50
N GLU A 337 -61.76 -52.04 -4.53
CA GLU A 337 -63.03 -52.78 -4.62
C GLU A 337 -63.99 -52.19 -5.67
N LEU A 338 -63.84 -50.91 -6.02
CA LEU A 338 -64.65 -50.21 -7.04
C LEU A 338 -64.02 -50.20 -8.43
N ALA A 339 -62.81 -50.73 -8.61
CA ALA A 339 -62.08 -50.73 -9.88
C ALA A 339 -61.89 -52.13 -10.49
N ARG A 340 -62.77 -53.10 -10.16
CA ARG A 340 -62.79 -54.47 -10.73
C ARG A 340 -63.46 -54.60 -12.11
N LEU A 341 -63.47 -53.54 -12.92
CA LEU A 341 -63.97 -53.58 -14.31
C LEU A 341 -62.97 -52.93 -15.29
N SER A 342 -61.76 -53.49 -15.37
CA SER A 342 -60.92 -53.39 -16.59
C SER A 342 -59.71 -54.33 -16.51
N PRO A 343 -59.43 -55.16 -17.53
CA PRO A 343 -58.28 -56.06 -17.54
C PRO A 343 -56.97 -55.34 -17.97
N PRO A 344 -55.80 -55.79 -17.50
CA PRO A 344 -54.51 -55.10 -17.69
C PRO A 344 -53.78 -55.53 -18.98
N PRO A 345 -53.00 -54.65 -19.62
CA PRO A 345 -51.85 -55.06 -20.41
C PRO A 345 -50.57 -55.09 -19.55
N ALA A 346 -49.65 -55.94 -20.00
CA ALA A 346 -48.51 -56.49 -19.28
C ALA A 346 -47.46 -55.48 -18.79
N ALA A 347 -46.80 -55.86 -17.69
CA ALA A 347 -45.66 -55.21 -17.08
C ALA A 347 -44.46 -55.10 -18.03
N ALA A 348 -43.86 -53.91 -18.08
CA ALA A 348 -42.57 -53.65 -18.71
C ALA A 348 -41.48 -53.45 -17.62
N PRO A 349 -40.25 -53.95 -17.82
CA PRO A 349 -39.15 -53.85 -16.86
C PRO A 349 -38.56 -52.44 -16.80
N ALA A 350 -38.13 -52.04 -15.59
CA ALA A 350 -37.55 -50.75 -15.27
C ALA A 350 -36.26 -50.45 -16.07
N PRO A 351 -36.07 -49.22 -16.57
CA PRO A 351 -34.86 -48.87 -17.33
C PRO A 351 -33.67 -48.63 -16.38
N ALA A 352 -32.57 -49.33 -16.67
CA ALA A 352 -31.27 -49.05 -16.10
C ALA A 352 -30.86 -47.61 -16.40
N ARG A 353 -30.63 -46.81 -15.35
CA ARG A 353 -30.08 -45.44 -15.44
C ARG A 353 -28.72 -45.49 -16.14
N ARG A 354 -28.71 -45.12 -17.43
CA ARG A 354 -27.48 -44.87 -18.18
C ARG A 354 -26.88 -43.58 -17.64
N PHE A 355 -25.67 -43.70 -17.08
CA PHE A 355 -24.82 -42.57 -16.70
C PHE A 355 -24.54 -41.73 -17.95
N ASP A 356 -25.13 -40.54 -18.00
CA ASP A 356 -25.11 -39.68 -19.18
C ASP A 356 -23.78 -38.92 -19.24
N TRP A 357 -22.79 -39.51 -19.92
CA TRP A 357 -21.41 -39.02 -20.11
C TRP A 357 -21.29 -37.56 -20.58
N ARG A 358 -22.38 -37.00 -21.10
CA ARG A 358 -22.49 -35.60 -21.53
C ARG A 358 -22.21 -34.61 -20.40
N TRP A 359 -22.59 -34.91 -19.15
CA TRP A 359 -22.28 -34.06 -18.00
C TRP A 359 -20.81 -34.15 -17.58
N ALA A 360 -20.19 -35.33 -17.72
CA ALA A 360 -18.75 -35.48 -17.52
C ALA A 360 -17.95 -34.74 -18.60
N ALA A 361 -18.39 -34.78 -19.87
CA ALA A 361 -17.78 -34.04 -20.96
C ALA A 361 -17.92 -32.50 -20.79
N ALA A 362 -19.08 -32.02 -20.32
CA ALA A 362 -19.29 -30.60 -20.01
C ALA A 362 -18.39 -30.12 -18.85
N GLY A 363 -18.24 -30.93 -17.79
CA GLY A 363 -17.32 -30.64 -16.68
C GLY A 363 -15.86 -30.52 -17.13
N VAL A 364 -15.40 -31.43 -18.01
CA VAL A 364 -14.04 -31.38 -18.58
C VAL A 364 -13.85 -30.13 -19.45
N LEU A 365 -14.85 -29.72 -20.23
CA LEU A 365 -14.77 -28.51 -21.06
C LEU A 365 -14.67 -27.23 -20.21
N VAL A 366 -15.44 -27.12 -19.13
CA VAL A 366 -15.37 -25.98 -18.21
C VAL A 366 -14.03 -25.93 -17.49
N LEU A 367 -13.49 -27.07 -17.05
CA LEU A 367 -12.15 -27.14 -16.47
C LEU A 367 -11.06 -26.78 -17.48
N ALA A 368 -11.18 -27.21 -18.74
CA ALA A 368 -10.24 -26.86 -19.81
C ALA A 368 -10.29 -25.36 -20.15
N LEU A 369 -11.48 -24.76 -20.22
CA LEU A 369 -11.66 -23.32 -20.42
C LEU A 369 -11.15 -22.51 -19.22
N GLY A 370 -11.40 -22.98 -17.99
CA GLY A 370 -10.83 -22.40 -16.77
C GLY A 370 -9.30 -22.44 -16.80
N ALA A 371 -8.72 -23.60 -17.13
CA ALA A 371 -7.27 -23.79 -17.21
C ALA A 371 -6.61 -22.95 -18.32
N ALA A 372 -7.30 -22.71 -19.44
CA ALA A 372 -6.82 -21.83 -20.52
C ALA A 372 -7.03 -20.33 -20.24
N SER A 373 -8.05 -19.99 -19.45
CA SER A 373 -8.35 -18.59 -19.09
C SER A 373 -7.26 -17.95 -18.22
N VAL A 374 -6.65 -18.72 -17.31
CA VAL A 374 -5.59 -18.21 -16.42
C VAL A 374 -4.33 -17.76 -17.18
N PRO A 375 -3.72 -18.55 -18.08
CA PRO A 375 -2.57 -18.11 -18.87
C PRO A 375 -2.95 -17.02 -19.87
N ALA A 376 -4.16 -17.03 -20.45
CA ALA A 376 -4.64 -15.95 -21.31
C ALA A 376 -4.79 -14.64 -20.51
N TRP A 377 -5.35 -14.70 -19.30
CA TRP A 377 -5.46 -13.58 -18.38
C TRP A 377 -4.09 -13.06 -17.95
N ARG A 378 -3.15 -13.95 -17.59
CA ARG A 378 -1.75 -13.57 -17.28
C ARG A 378 -1.04 -12.94 -18.49
N TRP A 379 -1.30 -13.42 -19.69
CA TRP A 379 -0.76 -12.85 -20.91
C TRP A 379 -1.37 -11.48 -21.22
N MET A 380 -2.68 -11.31 -21.07
CA MET A 380 -3.39 -10.04 -21.25
C MET A 380 -3.04 -8.98 -20.21
N HIS A 381 -2.50 -9.37 -19.05
CA HIS A 381 -2.04 -8.44 -18.01
C HIS A 381 -0.53 -8.31 -17.93
N ARG A 382 0.20 -8.86 -18.91
CA ARG A 382 1.64 -8.76 -18.97
C ARG A 382 2.03 -7.36 -19.45
N LEU A 383 2.83 -6.67 -18.66
CA LEU A 383 3.44 -5.42 -19.08
C LEU A 383 4.45 -5.70 -20.19
N GLU A 384 4.20 -5.14 -21.36
CA GLU A 384 5.12 -5.17 -22.49
C GLU A 384 5.73 -3.78 -22.68
N PHE A 385 7.05 -3.73 -22.73
CA PHE A 385 7.82 -2.52 -22.98
C PHE A 385 8.46 -2.61 -24.36
N THR A 386 8.11 -1.68 -25.26
CA THR A 386 8.74 -1.57 -26.58
C THR A 386 9.61 -0.32 -26.62
N LEU A 387 10.90 -0.48 -26.90
CA LEU A 387 11.82 0.65 -27.02
C LEU A 387 11.43 1.49 -28.24
N LEU A 388 11.08 2.75 -28.02
CA LEU A 388 10.72 3.72 -29.06
C LEU A 388 11.92 4.56 -29.49
N ALA A 389 12.71 5.05 -28.53
CA ALA A 389 13.85 5.92 -28.78
C ALA A 389 14.90 5.76 -27.68
N SER A 390 16.15 6.07 -28.02
CA SER A 390 17.28 6.18 -27.10
C SER A 390 18.07 7.42 -27.50
N SER A 391 18.18 8.38 -26.58
CA SER A 391 18.90 9.64 -26.82
C SER A 391 20.01 9.78 -25.79
N GLY A 392 21.17 10.28 -26.21
CA GLY A 392 22.23 10.69 -25.28
C GLY A 392 21.82 11.95 -24.52
N LEU A 393 22.28 12.08 -23.28
CA LEU A 393 22.09 13.30 -22.49
C LEU A 393 23.41 14.08 -22.41
N ALA A 394 23.33 15.41 -22.44
CA ALA A 394 24.49 16.28 -22.26
C ALA A 394 24.97 16.35 -20.79
N ALA A 395 24.07 16.04 -19.85
CA ALA A 395 24.37 15.93 -18.43
C ALA A 395 25.46 14.88 -18.18
N GLN A 396 26.43 15.15 -17.29
CA GLN A 396 27.55 14.22 -17.08
C GLN A 396 27.16 13.06 -16.18
N ARG A 397 26.41 13.35 -15.11
CA ARG A 397 25.98 12.37 -14.10
C ARG A 397 24.53 12.63 -13.69
N PRO A 398 23.59 12.47 -14.62
CA PRO A 398 22.19 12.62 -14.27
C PRO A 398 21.80 11.54 -13.27
N THR A 399 21.00 11.90 -12.28
CA THR A 399 20.56 11.03 -11.19
C THR A 399 19.06 10.78 -11.26
N SER A 400 18.30 11.83 -11.56
CA SER A 400 16.84 11.80 -11.57
C SER A 400 16.22 12.67 -12.64
N ILE A 401 15.01 12.30 -13.06
CA ILE A 401 14.23 12.99 -14.09
C ILE A 401 12.80 13.22 -13.63
N ALA A 402 12.21 14.35 -14.04
CA ALA A 402 10.81 14.68 -13.77
C ALA A 402 10.22 15.45 -14.95
N PHE A 403 8.89 15.42 -15.10
CA PHE A 403 8.18 16.12 -16.18
C PHE A 403 7.15 17.06 -15.58
N ASP A 404 7.19 18.32 -15.99
CA ASP A 404 6.26 19.35 -15.52
C ASP A 404 5.03 19.51 -16.43
N GLY A 405 5.07 18.94 -17.65
CA GLY A 405 4.05 19.10 -18.68
C GLY A 405 4.60 19.70 -19.98
N ASP A 406 5.63 20.55 -19.86
CA ASP A 406 6.20 21.32 -20.96
C ASP A 406 7.70 21.00 -21.18
N ALA A 407 8.44 20.77 -20.10
CA ALA A 407 9.86 20.50 -20.05
C ALA A 407 10.20 19.22 -19.28
N LEU A 408 11.25 18.53 -19.73
CA LEU A 408 11.85 17.41 -19.03
C LEU A 408 12.95 17.94 -18.11
N TRP A 409 12.73 17.89 -16.81
CA TRP A 409 13.72 18.27 -15.81
C TRP A 409 14.66 17.12 -15.51
N VAL A 410 15.96 17.40 -15.47
CA VAL A 410 17.02 16.45 -15.12
C VAL A 410 17.84 17.04 -13.98
N ALA A 411 18.10 16.24 -12.96
CA ALA A 411 19.04 16.59 -11.89
C ALA A 411 20.35 15.81 -12.07
N GLU A 412 21.47 16.48 -11.86
CA GLU A 412 22.81 15.90 -11.86
C GLU A 412 23.34 15.76 -10.44
N TRP A 413 24.23 14.77 -10.24
CA TRP A 413 24.84 14.49 -8.95
C TRP A 413 25.55 15.70 -8.34
N GLU A 414 26.15 16.56 -9.16
CA GLU A 414 26.84 17.79 -8.75
C GLU A 414 25.89 18.96 -8.42
N GLY A 415 24.58 18.72 -8.33
CA GLY A 415 23.60 19.73 -7.91
C GLY A 415 23.12 20.66 -9.03
N ARG A 416 23.40 20.30 -10.28
CA ARG A 416 22.94 21.01 -11.48
C ARG A 416 21.55 20.51 -11.87
N LEU A 417 20.64 21.43 -12.17
CA LEU A 417 19.29 21.16 -12.67
C LEU A 417 19.18 21.69 -14.09
N GLU A 418 18.72 20.85 -15.02
CA GLU A 418 18.55 21.22 -16.43
C GLU A 418 17.11 20.99 -16.87
N ALA A 419 16.58 21.90 -17.70
CA ALA A 419 15.31 21.71 -18.38
C ALA A 419 15.58 21.38 -19.85
N LEU A 420 15.18 20.20 -20.28
CA LEU A 420 15.39 19.66 -21.62
C LEU A 420 14.07 19.60 -22.39
N ASP A 421 14.16 19.62 -23.72
CA ASP A 421 13.00 19.46 -24.58
C ASP A 421 12.51 17.99 -24.53
N PRO A 422 11.23 17.71 -24.23
CA PRO A 422 10.69 16.36 -24.26
C PRO A 422 10.62 15.74 -25.67
N GLU A 423 10.71 16.52 -26.75
CA GLU A 423 10.78 16.00 -28.12
C GLU A 423 12.22 15.68 -28.53
N ASP A 424 13.17 16.54 -28.15
CA ASP A 424 14.60 16.34 -28.34
C ASP A 424 15.40 16.52 -27.03
N PRO A 425 15.62 15.44 -26.26
CA PRO A 425 16.34 15.50 -24.99
C PRO A 425 17.80 15.99 -25.10
N ALA A 426 18.36 16.08 -26.30
CA ALA A 426 19.69 16.66 -26.51
C ALA A 426 19.69 18.21 -26.41
N GLN A 427 18.51 18.83 -26.58
CA GLN A 427 18.36 20.28 -26.55
C GLN A 427 17.92 20.78 -25.17
N ALA A 428 18.78 21.58 -24.53
CA ALA A 428 18.40 22.31 -23.33
C ALA A 428 17.48 23.49 -23.66
N LEU A 429 16.32 23.55 -23.02
CA LEU A 429 15.35 24.66 -23.14
C LEU A 429 15.80 25.90 -22.36
N LYS A 430 16.51 25.68 -21.25
CA LYS A 430 17.03 26.74 -20.37
C LYS A 430 18.49 26.46 -20.04
N PRO A 431 19.29 27.50 -19.75
CA PRO A 431 20.62 27.27 -19.23
C PRO A 431 20.56 26.48 -17.92
N PRO A 432 21.57 25.66 -17.64
CA PRO A 432 21.62 24.87 -16.41
C PRO A 432 21.59 25.76 -15.16
N PHE A 433 20.85 25.32 -14.16
CA PHE A 433 20.77 25.98 -12.87
C PHE A 433 21.67 25.26 -11.87
N VAL A 434 22.56 25.99 -11.21
CA VAL A 434 23.31 25.47 -10.07
C VAL A 434 22.58 25.93 -8.81
N VAL A 435 22.16 24.97 -7.98
CA VAL A 435 21.51 25.29 -6.72
C VAL A 435 22.53 25.92 -5.77
N ALA A 436 22.30 27.15 -5.35
CA ALA A 436 23.20 27.87 -4.47
C ALA A 436 23.05 27.36 -3.03
N GLN A 437 23.87 26.39 -2.64
CA GLN A 437 23.98 25.90 -1.26
C GLN A 437 25.41 26.03 -0.74
N LYS A 438 25.52 26.24 0.57
CA LYS A 438 26.82 26.33 1.26
C LYS A 438 27.54 24.98 1.32
N ASP A 439 26.75 23.91 1.36
CA ASP A 439 27.24 22.55 1.57
C ASP A 439 27.08 21.70 0.31
N ALA A 440 27.66 20.50 0.32
CA ALA A 440 27.50 19.54 -0.77
C ALA A 440 26.01 19.19 -0.97
N TYR A 441 25.56 19.28 -2.22
CA TYR A 441 24.18 19.02 -2.64
C TYR A 441 24.19 17.89 -3.67
N HIS A 442 23.60 16.75 -3.32
CA HIS A 442 23.58 15.55 -4.16
C HIS A 442 22.13 15.06 -4.37
N PRO A 443 21.41 15.61 -5.37
CA PRO A 443 20.03 15.23 -5.61
C PRO A 443 19.97 13.82 -6.18
N ALA A 444 19.29 12.88 -5.51
CA ALA A 444 19.02 11.53 -6.05
C ALA A 444 17.58 11.34 -6.52
N GLY A 445 16.64 12.14 -6.00
CA GLY A 445 15.24 12.14 -6.41
C GLY A 445 14.79 13.52 -6.89
N LEU A 446 13.91 13.54 -7.88
CA LEU A 446 13.34 14.76 -8.46
C LEU A 446 11.84 14.56 -8.72
N SER A 447 11.03 15.53 -8.32
CA SER A 447 9.59 15.56 -8.62
C SER A 447 9.13 16.97 -8.92
N VAL A 448 8.19 17.12 -9.85
CA VAL A 448 7.51 18.41 -10.07
C VAL A 448 6.07 18.29 -9.61
N TRP A 449 5.67 19.13 -8.67
CA TRP A 449 4.33 19.12 -8.09
C TRP A 449 3.87 20.55 -7.77
N ALA A 450 2.62 20.88 -8.13
CA ALA A 450 2.01 22.19 -7.86
C ALA A 450 2.86 23.40 -8.31
N GLY A 451 3.50 23.33 -9.47
CA GLY A 451 4.34 24.41 -10.02
C GLY A 451 5.67 24.61 -9.29
N LYS A 452 6.12 23.61 -8.50
CA LYS A 452 7.36 23.63 -7.76
C LYS A 452 8.18 22.39 -8.06
N ILE A 453 9.49 22.53 -7.97
CA ILE A 453 10.43 21.43 -8.14
C ILE A 453 10.86 20.97 -6.75
N TYR A 454 10.74 19.69 -6.49
CA TYR A 454 11.18 19.05 -5.27
C TYR A 454 12.37 18.16 -5.57
N THR A 455 13.44 18.31 -4.81
CA THR A 455 14.64 17.49 -4.92
C THR A 455 14.92 16.81 -3.60
N LEU A 456 15.51 15.63 -3.69
CA LEU A 456 15.90 14.83 -2.54
C LEU A 456 17.42 14.80 -2.43
N ASP A 457 17.95 15.56 -1.49
CA ASP A 457 19.38 15.69 -1.24
C ASP A 457 19.87 14.56 -0.33
N THR A 458 20.61 13.63 -0.92
CA THR A 458 21.07 12.42 -0.24
C THR A 458 22.30 12.65 0.63
N ALA A 459 23.09 13.69 0.34
CA ALA A 459 24.24 14.06 1.16
C ALA A 459 23.81 14.49 2.57
N GLN A 460 22.66 15.18 2.64
CA GLN A 460 22.14 15.76 3.88
C GLN A 460 20.86 15.09 4.39
N GLY A 461 20.28 14.14 3.65
CA GLY A 461 19.03 13.49 4.02
C GLY A 461 17.88 14.49 4.18
N ARG A 462 17.65 15.33 3.16
CA ARG A 462 16.60 16.36 3.20
C ARG A 462 15.87 16.51 1.88
N ILE A 463 14.61 16.93 1.94
CA ILE A 463 13.83 17.35 0.79
C ILE A 463 13.94 18.86 0.67
N LEU A 464 14.21 19.35 -0.53
CA LEU A 464 14.29 20.75 -0.87
C LEU A 464 13.16 21.11 -1.82
N ARG A 465 12.61 22.30 -1.64
CA ARG A 465 11.59 22.87 -2.53
C ARG A 465 12.16 24.08 -3.25
N HIS A 466 12.01 24.08 -4.56
CA HIS A 466 12.48 25.12 -5.47
C HIS A 466 11.30 25.72 -6.25
N PRO A 467 11.29 27.03 -6.50
CA PRO A 467 10.35 27.63 -7.44
C PRO A 467 10.72 27.19 -8.85
N GLN A 468 9.74 26.79 -9.66
CA GLN A 468 9.99 26.35 -11.04
C GLN A 468 10.52 27.48 -11.95
N GLU A 469 10.17 28.74 -11.64
CA GLU A 469 10.69 29.92 -12.32
C GLU A 469 12.18 30.17 -12.04
N ASN A 470 12.64 29.84 -10.82
CA ASN A 470 14.03 30.02 -10.41
C ASN A 470 14.54 28.82 -9.58
N PRO A 471 14.88 27.69 -10.25
CA PRO A 471 15.29 26.47 -9.57
C PRO A 471 16.57 26.61 -8.72
N SER A 472 17.38 27.64 -8.99
CA SER A 472 18.62 27.89 -8.24
C SER A 472 18.39 28.29 -6.78
N LYS A 473 17.20 28.84 -6.46
CA LYS A 473 16.83 29.27 -5.11
C LYS A 473 16.07 28.17 -4.37
N VAL A 474 16.47 27.92 -3.13
CA VAL A 474 15.74 27.03 -2.21
C VAL A 474 14.72 27.86 -1.43
N GLU A 475 13.44 27.49 -1.51
CA GLU A 475 12.37 28.12 -0.73
C GLU A 475 12.23 27.50 0.66
N ALA A 476 12.31 26.17 0.72
CA ALA A 476 12.11 25.40 1.94
C ALA A 476 12.97 24.15 1.90
N ALA A 477 13.39 23.70 3.08
CA ALA A 477 14.18 22.49 3.29
C ALA A 477 13.72 21.81 4.58
N TRP A 478 13.55 20.48 4.54
CA TRP A 478 13.20 19.72 5.73
C TRP A 478 13.82 18.31 5.68
N PRO A 479 14.12 17.71 6.85
CA PRO A 479 14.78 16.41 6.90
C PRO A 479 13.87 15.31 6.36
N THR A 480 14.45 14.31 5.73
CA THR A 480 13.79 13.03 5.48
C THR A 480 13.77 12.17 6.74
N PRO A 481 12.74 11.34 6.94
CA PRO A 481 12.65 10.47 8.12
C PRO A 481 13.64 9.29 8.12
N GLY A 482 14.21 8.94 6.97
CA GLY A 482 15.14 7.82 6.81
C GLY A 482 16.60 8.27 6.57
N PRO A 483 17.59 7.39 6.85
CA PRO A 483 19.02 7.71 6.75
C PRO A 483 19.61 7.66 5.32
N ALA A 484 18.95 7.00 4.37
CA ALA A 484 19.42 6.81 2.99
C ALA A 484 18.25 6.93 1.99
N PRO A 485 17.66 8.13 1.84
CA PRO A 485 16.56 8.34 0.90
C PRO A 485 17.11 8.30 -0.54
N VAL A 486 16.44 7.61 -1.47
CA VAL A 486 16.95 7.39 -2.83
C VAL A 486 16.03 7.93 -3.92
N SER A 487 14.72 7.92 -3.70
CA SER A 487 13.75 8.34 -4.73
C SER A 487 12.62 9.18 -4.16
N LEU A 488 12.06 10.03 -5.02
CA LEU A 488 11.01 10.98 -4.69
C LEU A 488 9.91 10.96 -5.77
N ALA A 489 8.66 10.86 -5.36
CA ALA A 489 7.48 10.91 -6.23
C ALA A 489 6.36 11.74 -5.59
N HIS A 490 5.30 12.02 -6.33
CA HIS A 490 4.09 12.64 -5.78
C HIS A 490 2.85 11.93 -6.32
N ASP A 491 1.84 11.71 -5.49
CA ASP A 491 0.54 11.12 -5.89
C ASP A 491 -0.46 12.19 -6.39
N GLY A 492 -0.03 13.45 -6.44
CA GLY A 492 -0.85 14.62 -6.77
C GLY A 492 -1.40 15.36 -5.54
N ARG A 493 -1.36 14.73 -4.36
CA ARG A 493 -1.78 15.31 -3.07
C ARG A 493 -0.64 15.38 -2.05
N ASN A 494 0.27 14.42 -2.07
CA ASN A 494 1.35 14.20 -1.11
C ASN A 494 2.65 13.86 -1.84
N LEU A 495 3.77 14.17 -1.21
CA LEU A 495 5.07 13.68 -1.61
C LEU A 495 5.33 12.30 -1.00
N TRP A 496 6.06 11.48 -1.74
CA TRP A 496 6.45 10.13 -1.36
C TRP A 496 7.95 10.00 -1.53
N SER A 497 8.64 9.54 -0.49
CA SER A 497 10.08 9.25 -0.55
C SER A 497 10.34 7.80 -0.16
N TYR A 498 11.27 7.13 -0.83
CA TYR A 498 11.74 5.80 -0.43
C TYR A 498 13.15 5.85 0.13
N ASP A 499 13.34 5.12 1.22
CA ASP A 499 14.63 4.96 1.88
C ASP A 499 15.18 3.56 1.66
N ALA A 500 16.36 3.46 1.05
CA ALA A 500 16.93 2.17 0.67
C ALA A 500 17.52 1.40 1.86
N ALA A 501 17.93 2.08 2.93
CA ALA A 501 18.47 1.43 4.12
C ALA A 501 17.37 0.76 4.96
N THR A 502 16.25 1.46 5.16
CA THR A 502 15.10 0.99 5.94
C THR A 502 14.10 0.20 5.09
N LYS A 503 14.14 0.32 3.76
CA LYS A 503 13.18 -0.28 2.81
C LYS A 503 11.74 0.16 3.07
N VAL A 504 11.57 1.40 3.50
CA VAL A 504 10.27 2.01 3.84
C VAL A 504 9.95 3.13 2.84
N LEU A 505 8.69 3.14 2.40
CA LEU A 505 8.08 4.28 1.72
C LEU A 505 7.50 5.23 2.77
N TYR A 506 7.88 6.49 2.70
CA TYR A 506 7.35 7.55 3.53
C TYR A 506 6.44 8.45 2.71
N ARG A 507 5.21 8.62 3.17
CA ARG A 507 4.26 9.59 2.64
C ARG A 507 4.29 10.83 3.51
N HIS A 508 4.54 11.98 2.90
CA HIS A 508 4.60 13.29 3.55
C HIS A 508 3.24 13.95 3.43
N LEU A 509 2.50 14.02 4.54
CA LEU A 509 1.20 14.67 4.66
C LEU A 509 1.41 16.19 4.81
N GLY A 510 1.31 16.91 3.70
CA GLY A 510 1.50 18.36 3.62
C GLY A 510 2.86 18.77 3.04
N GLU A 511 3.14 20.07 3.06
CA GLU A 511 4.41 20.65 2.59
C GLU A 511 5.20 21.26 3.76
N GLY A 512 6.53 21.12 3.73
CA GLY A 512 7.43 21.79 4.68
C GLY A 512 7.85 20.95 5.88
N SER A 513 8.51 21.59 6.84
CA SER A 513 9.07 20.93 8.04
C SER A 513 8.03 20.41 9.02
N GLU A 514 6.79 20.87 8.92
CA GLU A 514 5.67 20.43 9.76
C GLU A 514 4.90 19.24 9.13
N ALA A 515 5.32 18.78 7.95
CA ALA A 515 4.66 17.66 7.26
C ALA A 515 4.75 16.39 8.12
N GLN A 516 3.59 15.80 8.43
CA GLN A 516 3.53 14.52 9.12
C GLN A 516 3.96 13.41 8.17
N THR A 517 4.61 12.35 8.67
CA THR A 517 5.08 11.24 7.84
C THR A 517 4.36 9.94 8.20
N GLU A 518 3.76 9.30 7.19
CA GLU A 518 3.22 7.94 7.30
C GLU A 518 4.22 6.95 6.69
N GLN A 519 4.35 5.77 7.30
CA GLN A 519 5.30 4.74 6.89
C GLN A 519 4.58 3.55 6.26
N PHE A 520 5.07 3.11 5.10
CA PHE A 520 4.57 1.97 4.36
C PHE A 520 5.71 1.01 4.10
N LYS A 521 5.59 -0.22 4.59
CA LYS A 521 6.57 -1.26 4.32
C LYS A 521 6.37 -1.79 2.91
N VAL A 522 7.46 -1.92 2.17
CA VAL A 522 7.52 -2.64 0.90
C VAL A 522 8.04 -4.04 1.20
N ASP A 523 7.58 -5.06 0.47
CA ASP A 523 8.07 -6.43 0.62
C ASP A 523 9.60 -6.50 0.69
N ALA A 524 10.10 -7.34 1.60
CA ALA A 524 11.44 -7.21 2.18
C ALA A 524 12.62 -7.34 1.21
N ASP A 525 12.40 -7.73 -0.05
CA ASP A 525 13.48 -7.97 -1.02
C ASP A 525 13.52 -7.04 -2.25
N VAL A 526 12.81 -5.91 -2.19
CA VAL A 526 12.80 -4.91 -3.26
C VAL A 526 13.72 -3.74 -2.93
N VAL A 527 14.47 -3.23 -3.91
CA VAL A 527 15.25 -1.98 -3.78
C VAL A 527 14.80 -0.97 -4.83
N LEU A 528 13.96 -0.01 -4.41
CA LEU A 528 13.34 0.98 -5.30
C LEU A 528 14.26 2.19 -5.53
N THR A 529 15.01 2.21 -6.63
CA THR A 529 15.85 3.38 -6.97
C THR A 529 15.08 4.47 -7.71
N ALA A 530 13.93 4.14 -8.29
CA ALA A 530 13.06 5.09 -8.96
C ALA A 530 11.60 4.87 -8.57
N LEU A 531 10.83 5.95 -8.45
CA LEU A 531 9.41 5.93 -8.11
C LEU A 531 8.63 6.91 -8.98
N ARG A 532 7.43 6.50 -9.39
CA ARG A 532 6.47 7.39 -10.03
C ARG A 532 5.04 6.93 -9.76
N TRP A 533 4.20 7.83 -9.28
CA TRP A 533 2.77 7.57 -9.21
C TRP A 533 2.13 7.75 -10.58
N HIS A 534 1.18 6.87 -10.86
CA HIS A 534 0.39 6.93 -12.06
C HIS A 534 -1.04 6.47 -11.77
N LYS A 535 -1.98 7.43 -11.80
CA LYS A 535 -3.34 7.23 -11.26
C LYS A 535 -3.22 6.84 -9.78
N ASP A 536 -3.66 5.64 -9.42
CA ASP A 536 -3.62 5.10 -8.07
C ASP A 536 -2.61 3.94 -7.92
N GLU A 537 -1.70 3.79 -8.89
CA GLU A 537 -0.66 2.76 -8.87
C GLU A 537 0.73 3.41 -8.73
N LEU A 538 1.56 2.85 -7.85
CA LEU A 538 2.94 3.27 -7.66
C LEU A 538 3.85 2.40 -8.54
N TRP A 539 4.49 3.04 -9.51
CA TRP A 539 5.47 2.40 -10.38
C TRP A 539 6.85 2.59 -9.79
N GLY A 540 7.64 1.54 -9.75
CA GLY A 540 9.00 1.61 -9.25
C GLY A 540 9.97 0.74 -10.05
N TRP A 541 11.25 1.13 -10.04
CA TRP A 541 12.32 0.27 -10.56
C TRP A 541 12.98 -0.47 -9.41
N ASP A 542 12.91 -1.79 -9.44
CA ASP A 542 13.63 -2.67 -8.53
C ASP A 542 15.05 -2.91 -9.09
N ALA A 543 16.03 -2.22 -8.52
CA ALA A 543 17.42 -2.33 -8.94
C ALA A 543 17.99 -3.73 -8.67
N LYS A 544 17.52 -4.42 -7.63
CA LYS A 544 17.94 -5.78 -7.28
C LYS A 544 17.38 -6.79 -8.29
N GLY A 545 16.07 -6.72 -8.54
CA GLY A 545 15.38 -7.61 -9.48
C GLY A 545 15.50 -7.23 -10.96
N LYS A 546 16.09 -6.07 -11.28
CA LYS A 546 16.18 -5.48 -12.64
C LYS A 546 14.84 -5.47 -13.37
N ARG A 547 13.78 -5.05 -12.68
CA ARG A 547 12.40 -5.09 -13.16
C ARG A 547 11.62 -3.86 -12.74
N VAL A 548 10.64 -3.49 -13.56
CA VAL A 548 9.62 -2.51 -13.21
C VAL A 548 8.57 -3.22 -12.38
N LEU A 549 8.20 -2.62 -11.25
CA LEU A 549 7.12 -3.05 -10.37
C LEU A 549 5.98 -2.06 -10.48
N VAL A 550 4.76 -2.57 -10.54
CA VAL A 550 3.53 -1.80 -10.37
C VAL A 550 2.90 -2.26 -9.07
N MET A 551 2.86 -1.35 -8.10
CA MET A 551 2.36 -1.62 -6.76
C MET A 551 1.03 -0.92 -6.55
N ARG A 552 0.14 -1.55 -5.81
CA ARG A 552 -1.12 -0.97 -5.34
C ARG A 552 -1.06 -0.76 -3.84
N LEU A 553 -1.62 0.35 -3.40
CA LEU A 553 -1.74 0.63 -1.97
C LEU A 553 -2.92 -0.16 -1.41
N GLU A 554 -2.64 -1.16 -0.59
CA GLU A 554 -3.65 -1.99 0.10
C GLU A 554 -3.51 -1.80 1.62
N GLY A 555 -4.41 -0.97 2.19
CA GLY A 555 -4.35 -0.61 3.60
C GLY A 555 -3.08 0.18 3.96
N ARG A 556 -2.20 -0.41 4.79
CA ARG A 556 -0.90 0.17 5.20
C ARG A 556 0.31 -0.45 4.48
N GLY A 557 0.07 -1.30 3.49
CA GLY A 557 1.10 -1.98 2.72
C GLY A 557 1.00 -1.69 1.22
N PHE A 558 2.06 -2.00 0.50
CA PHE A 558 2.03 -2.04 -0.96
C PHE A 558 2.07 -3.49 -1.43
N GLU A 559 1.07 -3.89 -2.21
CA GLU A 559 1.08 -5.19 -2.89
C GLU A 559 1.62 -5.02 -4.32
N ILE A 560 2.51 -5.92 -4.73
CA ILE A 560 3.05 -5.95 -6.10
C ILE A 560 1.98 -6.52 -7.04
N ALA A 561 1.22 -5.63 -7.68
CA ALA A 561 0.18 -6.01 -8.63
C ALA A 561 0.74 -6.59 -9.93
N GLN A 562 1.84 -6.02 -10.45
CA GLN A 562 2.50 -6.48 -11.68
C GLN A 562 4.01 -6.30 -11.59
N SER A 563 4.76 -7.16 -12.29
CA SER A 563 6.19 -6.98 -12.49
C SER A 563 6.61 -7.40 -13.89
N ALA A 564 7.54 -6.66 -14.49
CA ALA A 564 8.10 -7.00 -15.79
C ALA A 564 9.53 -6.47 -15.95
N PRO A 565 10.45 -7.26 -16.55
CA PRO A 565 11.80 -6.80 -16.82
C PRO A 565 11.77 -5.71 -17.90
N LEU A 566 12.63 -4.69 -17.78
CA LEU A 566 12.81 -3.69 -18.83
C LEU A 566 13.83 -4.22 -19.86
N PRO A 567 13.49 -4.31 -21.15
CA PRO A 567 14.41 -4.84 -22.15
C PRO A 567 15.62 -3.92 -22.35
N ALA A 568 16.80 -4.52 -22.58
CA ALA A 568 18.01 -3.85 -23.03
C ALA A 568 18.56 -2.75 -22.10
N MET A 569 18.67 -3.02 -20.80
CA MET A 569 19.23 -2.09 -19.80
C MET A 569 20.48 -2.68 -19.11
N PRO A 570 21.69 -2.51 -19.68
CA PRO A 570 22.91 -3.07 -19.08
C PRO A 570 23.25 -2.43 -17.73
N GLY A 571 23.03 -1.12 -17.57
CA GLY A 571 23.35 -0.35 -16.35
C GLY A 571 22.22 -0.25 -15.30
N GLY A 572 21.03 -0.78 -15.58
CA GLY A 572 19.83 -0.56 -14.75
C GLY A 572 19.27 0.87 -14.89
N ALA A 573 18.04 1.09 -14.42
CA ALA A 573 17.43 2.42 -14.42
C ALA A 573 17.80 3.18 -13.13
N GLN A 574 18.34 4.39 -13.29
CA GLN A 574 18.58 5.31 -12.18
C GLN A 574 17.28 6.03 -11.80
N SER A 575 16.50 6.46 -12.80
CA SER A 575 15.22 7.15 -12.60
C SER A 575 14.21 6.74 -13.66
N LEU A 576 12.93 6.84 -13.29
CA LEU A 576 11.79 6.54 -14.15
C LEU A 576 10.84 7.72 -14.19
N LEU A 577 10.26 7.95 -15.37
CA LEU A 577 9.22 8.94 -15.58
C LEU A 577 8.12 8.33 -16.46
N LEU A 578 6.86 8.52 -16.06
CA LEU A 578 5.70 8.11 -16.85
C LEU A 578 5.00 9.35 -17.40
N THR A 579 4.80 9.37 -18.71
CA THR A 579 4.04 10.41 -19.41
C THR A 579 2.99 9.82 -20.33
N TYR A 580 1.99 10.62 -20.69
CA TYR A 580 1.03 10.27 -21.74
C TYR A 580 1.40 11.04 -23.00
N ARG A 581 1.43 10.35 -24.13
CA ARG A 581 1.50 10.99 -25.45
C ARG A 581 0.19 10.78 -26.18
N ALA A 582 -0.41 11.86 -26.64
CA ALA A 582 -1.47 11.77 -27.64
C ALA A 582 -0.87 11.20 -28.92
N LEU A 583 -1.40 10.08 -29.42
CA LEU A 583 -0.96 9.53 -30.70
C LEU A 583 -1.27 10.54 -31.82
N PRO A 584 -0.34 10.78 -32.76
CA PRO A 584 -0.58 11.71 -33.86
C PRO A 584 -1.80 11.26 -34.67
N GLU A 585 -2.64 12.23 -35.06
CA GLU A 585 -3.96 12.04 -35.69
C GLU A 585 -3.92 11.29 -37.05
N LYS A 586 -2.73 10.98 -37.57
CA LYS A 586 -2.56 10.22 -38.82
C LYS A 586 -3.25 8.85 -38.78
N ASP A 587 -3.38 8.24 -37.59
CA ASP A 587 -4.26 7.10 -37.37
C ASP A 587 -5.66 7.60 -36.94
N LYS A 588 -6.53 7.99 -37.89
CA LYS A 588 -7.90 8.47 -37.59
C LYS A 588 -8.71 7.50 -36.72
N GLN A 589 -8.40 6.20 -36.73
CA GLN A 589 -9.04 5.18 -35.89
C GLN A 589 -8.57 5.17 -34.43
N LYS A 590 -7.44 5.83 -34.12
CA LYS A 590 -6.88 5.92 -32.76
C LYS A 590 -6.82 7.35 -32.23
N ALA A 591 -7.48 8.29 -32.92
CA ALA A 591 -7.62 9.65 -32.43
C ALA A 591 -8.28 9.63 -31.05
N GLY A 592 -7.56 10.14 -30.03
CA GLY A 592 -7.98 10.12 -28.63
C GLY A 592 -7.41 8.98 -27.77
N VAL A 593 -6.73 7.98 -28.35
CA VAL A 593 -6.03 6.96 -27.56
C VAL A 593 -4.70 7.54 -27.06
N GLN A 594 -4.61 7.77 -25.74
CA GLN A 594 -3.37 8.17 -25.11
C GLN A 594 -2.49 6.93 -24.92
N GLN A 595 -1.26 6.99 -25.43
CA GLN A 595 -0.28 5.94 -25.21
C GLN A 595 0.55 6.27 -23.97
N LEU A 596 0.64 5.32 -23.03
CA LEU A 596 1.51 5.43 -21.87
C LEU A 596 2.97 5.24 -22.30
N GLN A 597 3.81 6.19 -21.91
CA GLN A 597 5.25 6.18 -22.20
C GLN A 597 6.04 6.14 -20.91
N LEU A 598 6.99 5.22 -20.82
CA LEU A 598 7.95 5.12 -19.74
C LEU A 598 9.30 5.62 -20.24
N TRP A 599 9.82 6.64 -19.59
CA TRP A 599 11.16 7.17 -19.78
C TRP A 599 12.04 6.62 -18.67
N ALA A 600 13.17 6.03 -19.04
CA ALA A 600 14.14 5.50 -18.11
C ALA A 600 15.49 6.17 -18.36
N LEU A 601 16.03 6.76 -17.29
CA LEU A 601 17.40 7.23 -17.26
C LEU A 601 18.31 6.04 -16.95
N THR A 602 19.27 5.74 -17.83
CA THR A 602 20.23 4.65 -17.69
C THR A 602 21.62 5.13 -18.04
N THR A 603 22.64 4.44 -17.57
CA THR A 603 23.99 4.56 -18.12
C THR A 603 24.24 3.41 -19.09
N ASP A 604 24.94 3.70 -20.18
CA ASP A 604 25.45 2.69 -21.08
C ASP A 604 26.69 1.97 -20.48
N PRO A 605 27.23 0.93 -21.14
CA PRO A 605 28.45 0.27 -20.66
C PRO A 605 29.71 1.15 -20.65
N ALA A 606 29.74 2.24 -21.43
CA ALA A 606 30.81 3.24 -21.42
C ALA A 606 30.67 4.25 -20.27
N GLY A 607 29.53 4.24 -19.57
CA GLY A 607 29.20 5.19 -18.50
C GLY A 607 28.53 6.47 -19.01
N GLU A 608 28.20 6.56 -20.30
CA GLU A 608 27.48 7.67 -20.88
C GLU A 608 25.99 7.59 -20.50
N PRO A 609 25.37 8.70 -20.07
CA PRO A 609 23.96 8.70 -19.73
C PRO A 609 23.09 8.68 -20.98
N LEU A 610 22.18 7.71 -21.01
CA LEU A 610 21.18 7.53 -22.04
C LEU A 610 19.78 7.70 -21.44
N LEU A 611 18.94 8.42 -22.15
CA LEU A 611 17.52 8.49 -21.90
C LEU A 611 16.80 7.57 -22.88
N LYS A 612 16.20 6.50 -22.35
CA LYS A 612 15.44 5.53 -23.14
C LYS A 612 13.95 5.74 -22.96
N LYS A 613 13.23 5.74 -24.06
CA LYS A 613 11.78 5.93 -24.12
C LYS A 613 11.12 4.62 -24.55
N PHE A 614 10.20 4.13 -23.74
CA PHE A 614 9.46 2.89 -23.96
C PHE A 614 7.97 3.20 -24.12
N ALA A 615 7.33 2.57 -25.10
CA ALA A 615 5.89 2.43 -25.12
C ALA A 615 5.50 1.32 -24.16
N VAL A 616 4.56 1.63 -23.25
CA VAL A 616 4.02 0.67 -22.29
C VAL A 616 2.70 0.16 -22.85
N ARG A 617 2.63 -1.16 -23.08
CA ARG A 617 1.38 -1.84 -23.39
C ARG A 617 1.00 -2.67 -22.16
N ARG A 618 -0.20 -2.42 -21.65
CA ARG A 618 -0.78 -3.15 -20.52
C ARG A 618 -1.77 -4.18 -21.02
#